data_AF-A0A2S6U848-F1
#
_entry.id   AF-A0A2S6U848-F1
#
_cell.length_a   1.000
_cell.length_b   1.000
_cell.length_c   1.000
_cell.angle_alpha   90.00
_cell.angle_beta   90.00
_cell.angle_gamma   90.00
#
_symmetry.space_group_name_H-M   'P 1'
#
loop_
_entity.id
_entity.type
_entity.pdbx_description
1 polymer ?
#
loop_
_entity_poly.entity_id
_entity_poly.type
_entity_poly.pdbx_seq_one_letter_code
_entity_poly.pdbx_strand_id
1 'polypeptide(L)'
;MRRRRPKPLLFLAFVVIMGALMYANDLPVTTSNVGLKTAAGRLKVYYQETPPPMEWAVAAISVRDGEVWVDLTLPDAMAAAFLHVPRKKMLEALKNQCPPKTDKAWTVLLKTQDIEVRGLSPEGKALAAVSCQAALN
;
A
#
# COMPACT_ATOMS: atom_id res chain seq x y z
N MET A 1 -13.27 1.45 -61.42
CA MET A 1 -13.05 0.98 -60.03
C MET A 1 -12.06 1.91 -59.33
N ARG A 2 -12.50 2.81 -58.43
CA ARG A 2 -11.63 3.78 -57.72
C ARG A 2 -11.17 3.18 -56.38
N ARG A 3 -9.93 2.68 -56.31
CA ARG A 3 -9.29 2.27 -55.05
C ARG A 3 -9.03 3.51 -54.19
N ARG A 4 -9.79 3.69 -53.10
CA ARG A 4 -9.52 4.72 -52.08
C ARG A 4 -8.25 4.31 -51.32
N ARG A 5 -7.14 5.04 -51.52
CA ARG A 5 -5.94 4.87 -50.70
C ARG A 5 -6.26 5.31 -49.26
N PRO A 6 -5.93 4.52 -48.23
CA PRO A 6 -6.08 4.95 -46.85
C PRO A 6 -5.17 6.17 -46.61
N LYS A 7 -5.77 7.25 -46.08
CA LYS A 7 -5.06 8.50 -45.82
C LYS A 7 -4.03 8.26 -44.69
N PRO A 8 -2.73 8.56 -44.89
CA PRO A 8 -1.69 8.32 -43.89
C PRO A 8 -1.91 9.09 -42.58
N LEU A 9 -2.70 10.18 -42.63
CA LEU A 9 -3.13 10.94 -41.45
C LEU A 9 -3.94 10.14 -40.42
N LEU A 10 -4.75 9.15 -40.86
CA LEU A 10 -5.55 8.35 -39.93
C LEU A 10 -4.69 7.35 -39.14
N PHE A 11 -3.65 6.80 -39.79
CA PHE A 11 -2.70 5.92 -39.12
C PHE A 11 -1.81 6.68 -38.13
N LEU A 12 -1.37 7.89 -38.48
CA LEU A 12 -0.62 8.76 -37.57
C LEU A 12 -1.43 9.14 -36.33
N ALA A 13 -2.72 9.48 -36.49
CA ALA A 13 -3.59 9.76 -35.36
C ALA A 13 -3.76 8.54 -34.44
N PHE A 14 -3.89 7.33 -35.00
CA PHE A 14 -4.06 6.11 -34.21
C PHE A 14 -2.80 5.74 -33.42
N VAL A 15 -1.61 5.92 -34.01
CA VAL A 15 -0.32 5.67 -33.33
C VAL A 15 -0.09 6.70 -32.21
N VAL A 16 -0.47 7.97 -32.42
CA VAL A 16 -0.38 9.00 -31.36
C VAL A 16 -1.36 8.73 -30.22
N ILE A 17 -2.59 8.30 -30.51
CA ILE A 17 -3.60 7.98 -29.48
C ILE A 17 -3.21 6.70 -28.71
N MET A 18 -2.76 5.65 -29.38
CA MET A 18 -2.26 4.43 -28.71
C MET A 18 -0.97 4.69 -27.94
N GLY A 19 -0.05 5.49 -28.47
CA GLY A 19 1.16 5.92 -27.76
C GLY A 19 0.82 6.72 -26.49
N ALA A 20 -0.18 7.61 -26.54
CA ALA A 20 -0.66 8.35 -25.38
C ALA A 20 -1.37 7.46 -24.35
N LEU A 21 -2.14 6.45 -24.79
CA LEU A 21 -2.80 5.49 -23.89
C LEU A 21 -1.79 4.54 -23.23
N MET A 22 -0.75 4.10 -23.94
CA MET A 22 0.34 3.33 -23.34
C MET A 22 1.14 4.17 -22.34
N TYR A 23 1.42 5.44 -22.65
CA TYR A 23 2.06 6.34 -21.69
C TYR A 23 1.19 6.63 -20.46
N ALA A 24 -0.14 6.74 -20.63
CA ALA A 24 -1.05 6.96 -19.50
C ALA A 24 -1.13 5.77 -18.53
N ASN A 25 -0.89 4.54 -19.00
CA ASN A 25 -0.90 3.35 -18.15
C ASN A 25 0.43 3.11 -17.41
N ASP A 26 1.53 3.71 -17.85
CA ASP A 26 2.86 3.59 -17.24
C ASP A 26 3.30 4.83 -16.43
N LEU A 27 2.43 5.85 -16.32
CA LEU A 27 2.74 7.00 -15.48
C LEU A 27 2.41 6.69 -14.02
N PRO A 28 3.38 6.81 -13.09
CA PRO A 28 3.06 6.83 -11.67
C PRO A 28 2.06 7.96 -11.44
N VAL A 29 0.98 7.64 -10.74
CA VAL A 29 -0.10 8.58 -10.47
C VAL A 29 0.49 9.86 -9.88
N THR A 30 0.50 10.94 -10.67
CA THR A 30 1.24 12.19 -10.38
C THR A 30 0.63 13.04 -9.27
N THR A 31 -0.50 12.61 -8.71
CA THR A 31 -1.05 13.19 -7.48
C THR A 31 -0.72 12.24 -6.33
N SER A 32 0.25 12.63 -5.50
CA SER A 32 0.72 11.90 -4.30
C SER A 32 -0.43 11.21 -3.52
N ASN A 33 -1.57 11.89 -3.40
CA ASN A 33 -2.75 11.40 -2.69
C ASN A 33 -3.48 10.25 -3.40
N VAL A 34 -3.54 10.23 -4.73
CA VAL A 34 -4.23 9.15 -5.46
C VAL A 34 -3.39 7.86 -5.46
N GLY A 35 -2.05 7.96 -5.52
CA GLY A 35 -1.16 6.82 -5.31
C GLY A 35 -1.36 6.18 -3.93
N LEU A 36 -1.40 7.01 -2.88
CA LEU A 36 -1.65 6.56 -1.50
C LEU A 36 -3.05 5.95 -1.32
N LYS A 37 -4.10 6.55 -1.87
CA LYS A 37 -5.47 5.96 -1.84
C LYS A 37 -5.53 4.62 -2.56
N THR A 38 -4.85 4.52 -3.70
CA THR A 38 -4.77 3.26 -4.46
C THR A 38 -4.02 2.20 -3.67
N ALA A 39 -2.89 2.55 -3.03
CA ALA A 39 -2.15 1.66 -2.14
C ALA A 39 -3.02 1.19 -0.97
N ALA A 40 -3.73 2.10 -0.29
CA ALA A 40 -4.64 1.75 0.79
C ALA A 40 -5.74 0.76 0.35
N GLY A 41 -6.32 0.97 -0.83
CA GLY A 41 -7.29 0.03 -1.41
C GLY A 41 -6.68 -1.36 -1.68
N ARG A 42 -5.45 -1.41 -2.18
CA ARG A 42 -4.72 -2.67 -2.40
C ARG A 42 -4.38 -3.37 -1.10
N LEU A 43 -3.96 -2.62 -0.08
CA LEU A 43 -3.68 -3.16 1.26
C LEU A 43 -4.92 -3.75 1.92
N LYS A 44 -6.10 -3.13 1.71
CA LYS A 44 -7.36 -3.70 2.18
C LYS A 44 -7.61 -5.09 1.62
N VAL A 45 -7.34 -5.31 0.33
CA VAL A 45 -7.45 -6.63 -0.30
C VAL A 45 -6.37 -7.57 0.22
N TYR A 46 -5.12 -7.09 0.29
CA TYR A 46 -3.99 -7.87 0.81
C TYR A 46 -4.27 -8.44 2.21
N TYR A 47 -4.73 -7.63 3.16
CA TYR A 47 -5.02 -8.10 4.53
C TYR A 47 -6.33 -8.90 4.64
N GLN A 48 -7.18 -8.91 3.62
CA GLN A 48 -8.31 -9.84 3.54
C GLN A 48 -7.84 -11.23 3.10
N GLU A 49 -6.89 -11.31 2.16
CA GLU A 49 -6.33 -12.56 1.65
C GLU A 49 -5.24 -13.13 2.56
N THR A 50 -4.48 -12.24 3.22
CA THR A 50 -3.39 -12.53 4.15
C THR A 50 -3.71 -11.88 5.50
N PRO A 51 -4.69 -12.43 6.25
CA PRO A 51 -5.07 -11.85 7.52
C PRO A 51 -3.89 -11.86 8.49
N PRO A 52 -3.76 -10.84 9.36
CA PRO A 52 -2.88 -10.91 10.52
C PRO A 52 -3.17 -12.16 11.37
N PRO A 53 -2.29 -12.53 12.31
CA PRO A 53 -2.56 -13.60 13.27
C PRO A 53 -3.97 -13.48 13.84
N MET A 54 -4.70 -14.58 14.01
CA MET A 54 -6.15 -14.60 14.30
C MET A 54 -6.58 -13.70 15.47
N GLU A 55 -5.67 -13.46 16.41
CA GLU A 55 -5.88 -12.62 17.57
C GLU A 55 -5.76 -11.11 17.26
N TRP A 56 -5.07 -10.72 16.20
CA TRP A 56 -4.90 -9.33 15.76
C TRP A 56 -5.97 -8.98 14.72
N ALA A 57 -6.50 -7.77 14.79
CA ALA A 57 -7.54 -7.32 13.86
C ALA A 57 -7.10 -6.06 13.12
N VAL A 58 -7.34 -5.98 11.81
CA VAL A 58 -7.17 -4.72 11.08
C VAL A 58 -8.29 -3.77 11.50
N ALA A 59 -7.93 -2.75 12.27
CA ALA A 59 -8.84 -1.73 12.77
C ALA A 59 -9.16 -0.70 11.68
N ALA A 60 -8.12 -0.24 10.98
CA ALA A 60 -8.23 0.76 9.93
C ALA A 60 -7.06 0.68 8.97
N ILE A 61 -7.30 1.09 7.72
CA ILE A 61 -6.25 1.41 6.77
C ILE A 61 -6.53 2.85 6.32
N SER A 62 -5.60 3.76 6.61
CA SER A 62 -5.80 5.19 6.40
C SER A 62 -4.66 5.83 5.64
N VAL A 63 -4.99 6.84 4.84
CA VAL A 63 -4.00 7.62 4.08
C VAL A 63 -3.59 8.83 4.90
N ARG A 64 -2.28 9.07 5.01
CA ARG A 64 -1.66 10.25 5.59
C ARG A 64 -0.71 10.91 4.60
N ASP A 65 -0.20 12.08 4.95
CA ASP A 65 0.72 12.81 4.09
C ASP A 65 2.04 12.05 3.96
N GLY A 66 2.19 11.34 2.84
CA GLY A 66 3.40 10.59 2.52
C GLY A 66 3.35 9.11 2.91
N GLU A 67 2.27 8.61 3.52
CA GLU A 67 2.24 7.22 3.99
C GLU A 67 0.83 6.62 4.07
N VAL A 68 0.78 5.30 4.07
CA VAL A 68 -0.44 4.54 4.37
C VAL A 68 -0.27 3.85 5.71
N TRP A 69 -1.14 4.18 6.66
CA TRP A 69 -1.17 3.56 7.97
C TRP A 69 -2.08 2.33 7.94
N VAL A 70 -1.56 1.23 8.47
CA VAL A 70 -2.31 0.00 8.75
C VAL A 70 -2.37 -0.17 10.26
N ASP A 71 -3.56 0.03 10.81
CA ASP A 71 -3.81 -0.07 12.23
C ASP A 71 -4.28 -1.47 12.57
N LEU A 72 -3.52 -2.14 13.44
CA LEU A 72 -3.82 -3.45 13.95
C LEU A 72 -4.22 -3.32 15.42
N THR A 73 -5.43 -3.70 15.78
CA THR A 73 -5.84 -3.84 17.18
C THR A 73 -5.33 -5.16 17.72
N LEU A 74 -4.62 -5.11 18.83
CA LEU A 74 -4.14 -6.28 19.56
C LEU A 74 -5.12 -6.63 20.69
N PRO A 75 -5.29 -7.90 21.07
CA PRO A 75 -6.09 -8.29 22.23
C PRO A 75 -5.53 -7.72 23.53
N ASP A 76 -6.39 -7.56 24.55
CA ASP A 76 -6.01 -7.02 25.86
C ASP A 76 -4.83 -7.77 26.49
N ALA A 77 -4.86 -9.10 26.45
CA ALA A 77 -3.80 -9.94 26.99
C ALA A 77 -2.44 -9.68 26.31
N MET A 78 -2.44 -9.49 24.99
CA MET A 78 -1.24 -9.18 24.23
C MET A 78 -0.83 -7.73 24.42
N ALA A 79 -1.74 -6.76 24.37
CA ALA A 79 -1.45 -5.36 24.61
C ALA A 79 -0.82 -5.13 25.99
N ALA A 80 -1.32 -5.83 27.02
CA ALA A 80 -0.72 -5.85 28.35
C ALA A 80 0.66 -6.54 28.35
N ALA A 81 0.80 -7.69 27.68
CA ALA A 81 2.09 -8.35 27.52
C ALA A 81 3.12 -7.46 26.81
N PHE A 82 2.68 -6.63 25.85
CA PHE A 82 3.50 -5.68 25.09
C PHE A 82 4.12 -4.59 25.95
N LEU A 83 3.53 -4.25 27.10
CA LEU A 83 4.15 -3.36 28.08
C LEU A 83 5.35 -4.02 28.80
N HIS A 84 5.42 -5.35 28.83
CA HIS A 84 6.39 -6.12 29.59
C HIS A 84 7.39 -6.90 28.71
N VAL A 85 7.12 -7.10 27.42
CA VAL A 85 8.10 -7.70 26.50
C VAL A 85 9.11 -6.67 26.00
N PRO A 86 10.35 -7.10 25.70
CA PRO A 86 11.34 -6.22 25.11
C PRO A 86 10.81 -5.55 23.83
N ARG A 87 10.93 -4.22 23.74
CA ARG A 87 10.49 -3.42 22.59
C ARG A 87 10.92 -3.99 21.24
N LYS A 88 12.10 -4.60 21.16
CA LYS A 88 12.61 -5.26 19.95
C LYS A 88 11.66 -6.36 19.44
N LYS A 89 11.15 -7.23 20.32
CA LYS A 89 10.24 -8.32 19.95
C LYS A 89 8.90 -7.80 19.42
N MET A 90 8.43 -6.68 19.99
CA MET A 90 7.22 -6.01 19.52
C MET A 90 7.37 -5.44 18.11
N LEU A 91 8.46 -4.73 17.86
CA LEU A 91 8.75 -4.19 16.53
C LEU A 91 8.94 -5.31 15.51
N GLU A 92 9.55 -6.43 15.90
CA GLU A 92 9.71 -7.61 15.05
C GLU A 92 8.36 -8.26 14.68
N ALA A 93 7.45 -8.40 15.67
CA ALA A 93 6.12 -8.93 15.43
C ALA A 93 5.29 -8.03 14.47
N LEU A 94 5.38 -6.71 14.62
CA LEU A 94 4.76 -5.75 13.71
C LEU A 94 5.40 -5.77 12.33
N LYS A 95 6.73 -5.87 12.25
CA LYS A 95 7.48 -5.98 10.99
C LYS A 95 7.02 -7.18 10.16
N ASN A 96 6.72 -8.29 10.80
CA ASN A 96 6.20 -9.49 10.13
C ASN A 96 4.79 -9.31 9.53
N GLN A 97 4.09 -8.22 9.86
CA GLN A 97 2.82 -7.87 9.25
C GLN A 97 2.96 -6.93 8.05
N CYS A 98 4.18 -6.48 7.73
CA CYS A 98 4.41 -5.66 6.55
C CYS A 98 4.17 -6.45 5.27
N PRO A 99 3.49 -5.87 4.27
CA PRO A 99 3.34 -6.50 2.96
C PRO A 99 4.73 -6.64 2.31
N PRO A 100 5.03 -7.77 1.64
CA PRO A 100 6.32 -7.97 0.99
C PRO A 100 6.56 -6.93 -0.12
N LYS A 101 7.82 -6.61 -0.44
CA LYS A 101 8.15 -5.63 -1.50
C LYS A 101 7.61 -5.98 -2.89
N THR A 102 7.27 -7.25 -3.11
CA THR A 102 6.63 -7.73 -4.34
C THR A 102 5.13 -7.46 -4.40
N ASP A 103 4.51 -7.01 -3.30
CA ASP A 103 3.09 -6.69 -3.27
C ASP A 103 2.75 -5.49 -4.17
N LYS A 104 1.54 -5.52 -4.74
CA LYS A 104 1.07 -4.51 -5.67
C LYS A 104 0.87 -3.15 -5.00
N ALA A 105 0.66 -3.04 -3.69
CA ALA A 105 0.54 -1.74 -3.02
C ALA A 105 1.80 -0.89 -3.21
N TRP A 106 2.99 -1.50 -3.25
CA TRP A 106 4.26 -0.79 -3.41
C TRP A 106 4.44 -0.16 -4.80
N THR A 107 3.81 -0.69 -5.85
CA THR A 107 4.06 -0.23 -7.23
C THR A 107 3.41 1.12 -7.56
N VAL A 108 2.48 1.57 -6.71
CA VAL A 108 1.79 2.86 -6.87
C VAL A 108 2.27 3.92 -5.88
N LEU A 109 3.17 3.55 -4.97
CA LEU A 109 3.79 4.47 -4.02
C LEU A 109 5.04 5.09 -4.64
N LEU A 110 5.27 6.37 -4.34
CA LEU A 110 6.54 7.02 -4.64
C LEU A 110 7.64 6.45 -3.73
N LYS A 111 8.90 6.57 -4.15
CA LYS A 111 10.07 6.10 -3.35
C LYS A 111 10.19 6.78 -1.97
N THR A 112 9.60 7.97 -1.83
CA THR A 112 9.56 8.76 -0.60
C THR A 112 8.34 8.45 0.26
N GLN A 113 7.44 7.57 -0.22
CA GLN A 113 6.23 7.19 0.50
C GLN A 113 6.37 5.80 1.10
N ASP A 114 5.72 5.59 2.23
CA ASP A 114 5.84 4.35 2.99
C ASP A 114 4.48 3.75 3.39
N ILE A 115 4.55 2.53 3.89
CA ILE A 115 3.48 1.85 4.59
C ILE A 115 3.94 1.70 6.04
N GLU A 116 3.15 2.22 6.97
CA GLU A 116 3.42 2.08 8.40
C GLU A 116 2.43 1.09 9.00
N VAL A 117 2.93 0.04 9.65
CA VAL A 117 2.09 -0.88 10.41
C VAL A 117 2.16 -0.49 11.87
N ARG A 118 0.99 -0.31 12.49
CA ARG A 118 0.85 0.20 13.85
C ARG A 118 0.05 -0.77 14.70
N GLY A 119 0.59 -1.08 15.87
CA GLY A 119 -0.11 -1.84 16.90
C GLY A 119 -0.87 -0.90 17.82
N LEU A 120 -2.17 -1.13 17.94
CA LEU A 120 -3.07 -0.41 18.84
C LEU A 120 -3.52 -1.31 20.00
N SER A 121 -3.73 -0.72 21.17
CA SER A 121 -4.48 -1.37 22.24
C SER A 121 -5.96 -1.54 21.83
N PRO A 122 -6.75 -2.37 22.55
CA PRO A 122 -8.20 -2.45 22.35
C PRO A 122 -8.94 -1.12 22.46
N GLU A 123 -8.45 -0.23 23.31
CA GLU A 123 -8.93 1.16 23.45
C GLU A 123 -8.55 2.09 22.28
N GLY A 124 -7.81 1.60 21.27
CA GLY A 124 -7.35 2.37 20.11
C GLY A 124 -6.11 3.24 20.37
N LYS A 125 -5.40 3.06 21.50
CA LYS A 125 -4.16 3.80 21.78
C LYS A 125 -2.99 3.18 21.01
N ALA A 126 -2.18 4.01 20.37
CA ALA A 126 -0.97 3.55 19.69
C ALA A 126 0.04 3.00 20.69
N LEU A 127 0.45 1.75 20.51
CA LEU A 127 1.46 1.08 21.32
C LEU A 127 2.84 1.16 20.66
N ALA A 128 2.90 0.83 19.37
CA ALA A 128 4.11 0.86 18.57
C ALA A 128 3.81 0.91 17.08
N ALA A 129 4.81 1.28 16.30
CA ALA A 129 4.71 1.30 14.86
C ALA A 129 6.03 0.97 14.18
N VAL A 130 5.95 0.50 12.94
CA VAL A 130 7.09 0.15 12.10
C VAL A 130 6.91 0.69 10.69
N SER A 131 7.98 1.29 10.16
CA SER A 131 8.13 1.58 8.74
C SER A 131 8.38 0.28 7.98
N CYS A 132 7.52 -0.06 7.03
CA CYS A 132 7.68 -1.27 6.24
C CYS A 132 8.80 -1.13 5.20
N GLN A 133 9.07 0.08 4.70
CA GLN A 133 10.23 0.32 3.85
C GLN A 133 11.56 0.12 4.58
N ALA A 134 11.69 0.60 5.82
CA ALA A 134 12.90 0.39 6.62
C ALA A 134 13.02 -1.07 7.10
N ALA A 135 11.90 -1.75 7.32
CA ALA A 135 11.88 -3.14 7.73
C ALA A 135 12.29 -4.13 6.64
N LEU A 136 12.04 -3.83 5.38
CA LEU A 136 12.29 -4.75 4.25
C LEU A 136 13.68 -4.58 3.61
N ASN A 137 14.49 -3.66 4.13
CA ASN A 137 15.91 -3.48 3.79
C ASN A 137 16.80 -4.21 4.81
#